data_AF-A0A1G7JLP1-F1
#
_entry.id   AF-A0A1G7JLP1-F1
#
_cell.length_a   1.000
_cell.length_b   1.000
_cell.length_c   1.000
_cell.angle_alpha   90.00
_cell.angle_beta   90.00
_cell.angle_gamma   90.00
#
_symmetry.space_group_name_H-M   'P 1'
#
loop_
_entity.id
_entity.type
_entity.pdbx_description
1 polymer ?
#
loop_
_entity_poly.entity_id
_entity_poly.type
_entity_poly.pdbx_seq_one_letter_code
_entity_poly.pdbx_strand_id
1 'polypeptide(L)'
;MKKNTFYIIATITFSTFSFAQVGINTETPQKTLHVNGSIQITNELNVGGNKDTAGSAGETGNFLQSNGPGAAPSWVGLEDQFIPTLSAIGLRTTVTGTFAQFATTTLVFNSVPKINPLHLTYNSTTGVFTVQKAGYYQILVYLMYDNNSNPSGQTNGTAITTIMRNENTSIVGGFTSAHGERTPTIYHSPATTAYFNIGDRLSVRGSFTQIYKFGAGSNISVTYMGE
;
A
#
# COMPACT_ATOMS: atom_id res chain seq x y z
N MET A 1 11.92 15.80 75.63
CA MET A 1 12.16 16.48 74.33
C MET A 1 13.00 15.65 73.35
N LYS A 2 14.12 15.03 73.76
CA LYS A 2 15.02 14.27 72.86
C LYS A 2 14.39 13.05 72.15
N LYS A 3 13.45 12.34 72.79
CA LYS A 3 12.82 11.13 72.23
C LYS A 3 11.91 11.44 71.04
N ASN A 4 11.10 12.49 71.13
CA ASN A 4 10.21 12.92 70.04
C ASN A 4 10.99 13.51 68.86
N THR A 5 12.10 14.21 69.13
CA THR A 5 13.02 14.70 68.08
C THR A 5 13.66 13.54 67.31
N PHE A 6 14.01 12.44 67.96
CA PHE A 6 14.58 11.25 67.30
C PHE A 6 13.56 10.57 66.37
N TYR A 7 12.29 10.43 66.81
CA TYR A 7 11.25 9.87 65.95
C TYR A 7 11.00 10.75 64.72
N ILE A 8 10.94 12.07 64.89
CA ILE A 8 10.75 13.01 63.77
C ILE A 8 11.92 12.94 62.78
N ILE A 9 13.15 12.94 63.28
CA ILE A 9 14.35 12.81 62.43
C ILE A 9 14.30 11.47 61.69
N ALA A 10 14.00 10.37 62.37
CA ALA A 10 13.90 9.04 61.76
C ALA A 10 12.83 8.98 60.66
N THR A 11 11.65 9.56 60.87
CA THR A 11 10.56 9.58 59.86
C THR A 11 10.93 10.43 58.64
N ILE A 12 11.60 11.57 58.84
CA ILE A 12 12.06 12.45 57.76
C ILE A 12 13.21 11.79 56.97
N THR A 13 14.16 11.13 57.62
CA THR A 13 15.21 10.38 56.91
C THR A 13 14.65 9.17 56.16
N PHE A 14 13.59 8.53 56.65
CA PHE A 14 13.01 7.36 55.96
C PHE A 14 12.28 7.75 54.68
N SER A 15 11.63 8.92 54.63
CA SER A 15 10.97 9.42 53.42
C SER A 15 11.95 9.88 52.33
N THR A 16 13.21 10.18 52.67
CA THR A 16 14.22 10.56 51.67
C THR A 16 14.84 9.38 50.89
N PHE A 17 14.57 8.13 51.31
CA PHE A 17 15.10 6.92 50.64
C PHE A 17 14.07 6.15 49.80
N SER A 18 12.83 6.64 49.70
CA SER A 18 11.82 6.03 48.84
C SER A 18 12.01 6.47 47.38
N PHE A 19 12.31 5.53 46.49
CA PHE A 19 12.23 5.76 45.04
C PHE A 19 10.79 6.10 44.66
N ALA A 20 10.57 7.22 43.97
CA ALA A 20 9.24 7.68 43.53
C ALA A 20 8.72 6.88 42.33
N GLN A 21 8.51 5.57 42.50
CA GLN A 21 7.81 4.74 41.52
C GLN A 21 6.29 4.90 41.71
N VAL A 22 5.57 4.99 40.60
CA VAL A 22 4.10 5.04 40.58
C VAL A 22 3.58 3.68 40.14
N GLY A 23 3.02 2.94 41.09
CA GLY A 23 2.30 1.69 40.85
C GLY A 23 0.79 1.92 40.91
N ILE A 24 0.05 1.53 39.86
CA ILE A 24 -1.41 1.49 39.88
C ILE A 24 -1.84 0.04 39.79
N ASN A 25 -2.48 -0.46 40.85
CA ASN A 25 -2.87 -1.87 41.00
C ASN A 25 -1.67 -2.84 40.93
N THR A 26 -0.52 -2.42 41.46
CA THR A 26 0.73 -3.22 41.50
C THR A 26 1.43 -3.03 42.84
N GLU A 27 1.45 -4.07 43.68
CA GLU A 27 2.14 -4.03 44.99
C GLU A 27 3.66 -3.95 44.85
N THR A 28 4.20 -4.50 43.77
CA THR A 28 5.63 -4.48 43.43
C THR A 28 5.83 -3.94 42.01
N PRO A 29 5.87 -2.61 41.82
CA PRO A 29 6.12 -1.99 40.52
C PRO A 29 7.43 -2.48 39.88
N GLN A 30 7.39 -2.88 38.61
CA GLN A 30 8.56 -3.38 37.87
C GLN A 30 9.24 -2.29 37.01
N LYS A 31 8.62 -1.11 36.93
CA LYS A 31 9.02 0.06 36.16
C LYS A 31 8.64 1.32 36.94
N THR A 32 9.24 2.46 36.59
CA THR A 32 8.95 3.76 37.24
C THR A 32 7.47 4.11 37.23
N LEU A 33 6.77 3.78 36.13
CA LEU A 33 5.32 3.74 36.06
C LEU A 33 4.92 2.31 35.70
N HIS A 34 4.16 1.65 36.57
CA HIS A 34 3.61 0.32 36.31
C HIS A 34 2.10 0.34 36.57
N VAL A 35 1.32 0.12 35.52
CA VAL A 35 -0.14 0.04 35.59
C VAL A 35 -0.55 -1.37 35.22
N ASN A 36 -1.21 -2.06 36.16
CA ASN A 36 -1.85 -3.35 35.90
C ASN A 36 -3.36 -3.12 35.78
N GLY A 37 -3.78 -2.60 34.63
CA GLY A 37 -5.15 -2.20 34.33
C GLY A 37 -5.26 -1.42 33.02
N SER A 38 -6.44 -0.87 32.75
CA SER A 38 -6.69 -0.07 31.55
C SER A 38 -6.03 1.31 31.64
N ILE A 39 -5.51 1.79 30.50
CA ILE A 39 -5.02 3.16 30.32
C ILE A 39 -5.83 3.79 29.19
N GLN A 40 -6.33 5.02 29.40
CA GLN A 40 -6.93 5.84 28.36
C GLN A 40 -6.12 7.15 28.24
N ILE A 41 -5.77 7.50 27.01
CA ILE A 41 -5.06 8.74 26.67
C ILE A 41 -5.97 9.52 25.72
N THR A 42 -6.24 10.79 26.03
CA THR A 42 -7.25 11.58 25.30
C THR A 42 -6.68 12.55 24.27
N ASN A 43 -5.41 12.93 24.38
CA ASN A 43 -4.75 13.85 23.46
C ASN A 43 -3.70 13.13 22.62
N GLU A 44 -2.54 12.81 23.22
CA GLU A 44 -1.42 12.20 22.49
C GLU A 44 -0.52 11.37 23.41
N LEU A 45 0.26 10.47 22.81
CA LEU A 45 1.32 9.71 23.47
C LEU A 45 2.68 10.14 22.87
N ASN A 46 3.46 10.90 23.64
CA ASN A 46 4.78 11.35 23.22
C ASN A 46 5.86 10.34 23.63
N VAL A 47 6.72 9.93 22.68
CA VAL A 47 7.84 8.99 22.92
C VAL A 47 9.17 9.54 22.40
N GLY A 48 10.29 8.98 22.86
CA GLY A 48 11.63 9.39 22.41
C GLY A 48 12.17 10.70 23.01
N GLY A 49 11.44 11.32 23.94
CA GLY A 49 11.90 12.50 24.69
C GLY A 49 12.85 12.15 25.85
N ASN A 50 13.28 13.18 26.58
CA ASN A 50 14.11 13.03 27.79
C ASN A 50 13.69 14.07 28.86
N LYS A 51 14.51 14.24 29.91
CA LYS A 51 14.21 15.15 31.03
C LYS A 51 14.10 16.64 30.63
N ASP A 52 14.74 17.03 29.54
CA ASP A 52 14.84 18.42 29.06
C ASP A 52 14.11 18.65 27.73
N THR A 53 13.76 17.61 26.99
CA THR A 53 13.11 17.71 25.67
C THR A 53 11.87 16.83 25.57
N ALA A 54 10.77 17.39 25.06
CA ALA A 54 9.57 16.63 24.74
C ALA A 54 9.85 15.53 23.70
N GLY A 55 9.09 14.44 23.77
CA GLY A 55 9.08 13.40 22.73
C GLY A 55 8.20 13.79 21.54
N SER A 56 8.12 12.92 20.54
CA SER A 56 7.24 13.09 19.39
C SER A 56 5.91 12.37 19.59
N ALA A 57 4.81 13.02 19.17
CA ALA A 57 3.46 12.46 19.12
C ALA A 57 3.25 11.52 17.90
N GLY A 58 4.22 11.51 16.98
CA GLY A 58 4.09 10.86 15.68
C GLY A 58 3.30 11.69 14.68
N GLU A 59 3.29 11.23 13.44
CA GLU A 59 2.48 11.80 12.36
C GLU A 59 1.27 10.91 12.07
N THR A 60 0.29 11.44 11.34
CA THR A 60 -0.88 10.64 10.92
C THR A 60 -0.45 9.42 10.11
N GLY A 61 -0.90 8.24 10.51
CA GLY A 61 -0.58 6.97 9.84
C GLY A 61 0.66 6.27 10.39
N ASN A 62 1.42 6.90 11.28
CA ASN A 62 2.51 6.23 11.98
C ASN A 62 2.00 5.18 12.95
N PHE A 63 2.86 4.22 13.27
CA PHE A 63 2.65 3.27 14.34
C PHE A 63 3.86 3.26 15.29
N LEU A 64 3.62 2.79 16.51
CA LEU A 64 4.66 2.73 17.53
C LEU A 64 5.48 1.45 17.32
N GLN A 65 6.77 1.59 17.06
CA GLN A 65 7.71 0.49 16.93
C GLN A 65 8.60 0.38 18.17
N SER A 66 8.80 -0.86 18.63
CA SER A 66 9.84 -1.16 19.61
C SER A 66 11.20 -1.21 18.92
N ASN A 67 12.18 -0.48 19.46
CA ASN A 67 13.56 -0.49 19.01
C ASN A 67 14.45 -1.48 19.77
N GLY A 68 13.84 -2.38 20.55
CA GLY A 68 14.54 -3.38 21.36
C GLY A 68 14.84 -2.92 22.79
N PRO A 69 15.46 -3.80 23.60
CA PRO A 69 15.68 -3.55 25.03
C PRO A 69 16.52 -2.30 25.30
N GLY A 70 16.01 -1.40 26.15
CA GLY A 70 16.73 -0.20 26.58
C GLY A 70 16.71 0.98 25.58
N ALA A 71 16.23 0.76 24.36
CA ALA A 71 16.01 1.82 23.38
C ALA A 71 14.61 2.42 23.53
N ALA A 72 14.48 3.73 23.35
CA ALA A 72 13.17 4.37 23.31
C ALA A 72 12.39 3.88 22.06
N PRO A 73 11.08 3.61 22.17
CA PRO A 73 10.28 3.32 20.99
C PRO A 73 10.15 4.57 20.12
N SER A 74 9.87 4.36 18.84
CA SER A 74 9.72 5.44 17.85
C SER A 74 8.42 5.31 17.07
N TRP A 75 7.86 6.45 16.67
CA TRP A 75 6.82 6.50 15.66
C TRP A 75 7.44 6.31 14.28
N VAL A 76 6.95 5.34 13.51
CA VAL A 76 7.45 5.02 12.17
C VAL A 76 6.31 4.95 11.15
N GLY A 77 6.61 5.31 9.90
CA GLY A 77 5.67 5.14 8.79
C GLY A 77 5.59 3.68 8.33
N LEU A 78 4.47 3.30 7.71
CA LEU A 78 4.30 1.95 7.13
C LEU A 78 5.29 1.68 6.00
N GLU A 79 5.58 2.70 5.20
CA GLU A 79 6.54 2.64 4.10
C GLU A 79 7.98 2.35 4.55
N ASP A 80 8.38 2.74 5.76
CA ASP A 80 9.73 2.54 6.28
C ASP A 80 9.98 1.10 6.71
N GLN A 81 8.92 0.28 6.78
CA GLN A 81 8.94 -1.04 7.39
C GLN A 81 8.72 -2.16 6.36
N PHE A 82 8.93 -1.85 5.07
CA PHE A 82 8.78 -2.79 3.96
C PHE A 82 7.39 -3.46 3.91
N ILE A 83 6.36 -2.75 4.37
CA ILE A 83 4.98 -3.24 4.36
C ILE A 83 4.34 -2.87 3.01
N PRO A 84 3.95 -3.86 2.19
CA PRO A 84 3.31 -3.57 0.91
C PRO A 84 2.00 -2.82 1.11
N THR A 85 1.79 -1.77 0.33
CA THR A 85 0.60 -0.92 0.42
C THR A 85 -0.18 -0.94 -0.89
N LEU A 86 -1.48 -1.25 -0.80
CA LEU A 86 -2.37 -1.22 -1.97
C LEU A 86 -2.42 0.20 -2.53
N SER A 87 -2.00 0.35 -3.79
CA SER A 87 -1.89 1.64 -4.47
C SER A 87 -3.06 1.91 -5.41
N ALA A 88 -3.57 0.90 -6.11
CA ALA A 88 -4.75 1.06 -6.95
C ALA A 88 -5.50 -0.26 -7.19
N ILE A 89 -6.81 -0.15 -7.36
CA ILE A 89 -7.66 -1.16 -7.99
C ILE A 89 -8.42 -0.49 -9.12
N GLY A 90 -8.23 -0.97 -10.36
CA GLY A 90 -8.95 -0.51 -11.54
C GLY A 90 -9.83 -1.63 -12.10
N LEU A 91 -11.07 -1.29 -12.45
CA LEU A 91 -12.08 -2.20 -12.98
C LEU A 91 -12.62 -1.69 -14.31
N ARG A 92 -12.80 -2.61 -15.26
CA ARG A 92 -13.59 -2.38 -16.47
C ARG A 92 -14.93 -3.10 -16.33
N THR A 93 -16.01 -2.34 -16.22
CA THR A 93 -17.37 -2.88 -15.98
C THR A 93 -18.24 -2.87 -17.23
N THR A 94 -17.76 -2.28 -18.33
CA THR A 94 -18.51 -2.19 -19.59
C THR A 94 -17.66 -2.58 -20.79
N VAL A 95 -18.28 -3.16 -21.81
CA VAL A 95 -17.65 -3.43 -23.11
C VAL A 95 -17.90 -2.22 -24.01
N THR A 96 -16.88 -1.41 -24.22
CA THR A 96 -16.92 -0.24 -25.11
C THR A 96 -15.75 -0.25 -26.09
N GLY A 97 -15.93 0.43 -27.23
CA GLY A 97 -14.94 0.50 -28.30
C GLY A 97 -14.90 -0.76 -29.16
N THR A 98 -14.42 -0.58 -30.39
CA THR A 98 -14.04 -1.67 -31.31
C THR A 98 -12.67 -1.31 -31.84
N PHE A 99 -11.70 -2.22 -31.71
CA PHE A 99 -10.31 -1.96 -32.09
C PHE A 99 -9.96 -2.76 -33.32
N ALA A 100 -9.23 -2.14 -34.25
CA ALA A 100 -8.83 -2.77 -35.50
C ALA A 100 -7.89 -3.96 -35.25
N GLN A 101 -7.87 -4.90 -36.19
CA GLN A 101 -6.87 -5.97 -36.21
C GLN A 101 -5.45 -5.42 -36.10
N PHE A 102 -4.59 -6.10 -35.34
CA PHE A 102 -3.21 -5.73 -35.05
C PHE A 102 -3.02 -4.40 -34.32
N ALA A 103 -4.07 -3.65 -34.02
CA ALA A 103 -3.96 -2.43 -33.24
C ALA A 103 -3.52 -2.77 -31.82
N THR A 104 -2.63 -1.97 -31.26
CA THR A 104 -2.29 -2.02 -29.83
C THR A 104 -3.02 -0.90 -29.12
N THR A 105 -3.91 -1.25 -28.20
CA THR A 105 -4.78 -0.28 -27.53
C THR A 105 -4.57 -0.32 -26.02
N THR A 106 -4.58 0.86 -25.39
CA THR A 106 -4.56 0.97 -23.92
C THR A 106 -5.92 0.60 -23.34
N LEU A 107 -5.91 -0.30 -22.37
CA LEU A 107 -7.08 -0.68 -21.60
C LEU A 107 -7.46 0.48 -20.67
N VAL A 108 -8.69 0.97 -20.81
CA VAL A 108 -9.29 1.94 -19.88
C VAL A 108 -10.14 1.20 -18.85
N PHE A 109 -9.80 1.38 -17.58
CA PHE A 109 -10.63 1.02 -16.43
C PHE A 109 -11.63 2.15 -16.15
N ASN A 110 -12.92 1.89 -16.39
CA ASN A 110 -13.97 2.90 -16.25
C ASN A 110 -14.49 3.05 -14.80
N SER A 111 -13.92 2.30 -13.85
CA SER A 111 -14.13 2.45 -12.41
C SER A 111 -12.82 2.20 -11.67
N VAL A 112 -12.44 3.08 -10.75
CA VAL A 112 -11.24 2.95 -9.92
C VAL A 112 -11.63 3.15 -8.46
N PRO A 113 -12.19 2.10 -7.80
CA PRO A 113 -12.71 2.21 -6.44
C PRO A 113 -11.64 2.47 -5.38
N LYS A 114 -10.37 2.20 -5.69
CA LYS A 114 -9.23 2.47 -4.81
C LYS A 114 -8.10 3.09 -5.60
N ILE A 115 -7.60 4.21 -5.09
CA ILE A 115 -6.36 4.83 -5.53
C ILE A 115 -5.74 5.57 -4.35
N ASN A 116 -4.46 5.29 -4.08
CA ASN A 116 -3.67 6.06 -3.13
C ASN A 116 -2.97 7.18 -3.90
N PRO A 117 -3.40 8.45 -3.76
CA PRO A 117 -2.86 9.57 -4.54
C PRO A 117 -1.39 9.88 -4.21
N LEU A 118 -0.88 9.40 -3.07
CA LEU A 118 0.55 9.50 -2.73
C LEU A 118 1.41 8.58 -3.60
N HIS A 119 0.84 7.52 -4.18
CA HIS A 119 1.58 6.56 -4.99
C HIS A 119 1.25 6.70 -6.48
N LEU A 120 -0.02 6.89 -6.83
CA LEU A 120 -0.49 6.89 -8.21
C LEU A 120 -1.63 7.89 -8.40
N THR A 121 -1.65 8.53 -9.57
CA THR A 121 -2.86 9.16 -10.13
C THR A 121 -3.33 8.39 -11.35
N TYR A 122 -4.61 8.48 -11.71
CA TYR A 122 -5.18 7.76 -12.85
C TYR A 122 -5.98 8.68 -13.77
N ASN A 123 -5.74 8.57 -15.08
CA ASN A 123 -6.53 9.25 -16.10
C ASN A 123 -7.53 8.26 -16.72
N SER A 124 -8.82 8.45 -16.41
CA SER A 124 -9.91 7.58 -16.89
C SER A 124 -10.27 7.75 -18.36
N THR A 125 -9.75 8.78 -19.03
CA THR A 125 -9.91 8.95 -20.48
C THR A 125 -8.85 8.16 -21.24
N THR A 126 -7.62 8.12 -20.73
CA THR A 126 -6.48 7.48 -21.42
C THR A 126 -6.12 6.08 -20.90
N GLY A 127 -6.59 5.70 -19.70
CA GLY A 127 -6.27 4.41 -19.08
C GLY A 127 -4.88 4.35 -18.45
N VAL A 128 -4.31 5.51 -18.12
CA VAL A 128 -2.91 5.64 -17.71
C VAL A 128 -2.82 5.99 -16.23
N PHE A 129 -2.01 5.22 -15.49
CA PHE A 129 -1.57 5.56 -14.15
C PHE A 129 -0.26 6.36 -14.23
N THR A 130 -0.13 7.43 -13.44
CA THR A 130 1.10 8.21 -13.31
C THR A 130 1.65 8.04 -11.90
N VAL A 131 2.93 7.70 -11.81
CA VAL A 131 3.63 7.40 -10.57
C VAL A 131 3.94 8.68 -9.80
N GLN A 132 3.55 8.73 -8.53
CA GLN A 132 3.75 9.86 -7.62
C GLN A 132 4.84 9.58 -6.56
N LYS A 133 5.18 8.30 -6.34
CA LYS A 133 6.25 7.87 -5.44
C LYS A 133 7.15 6.87 -6.16
N ALA A 134 8.46 7.07 -6.14
CA ALA A 134 9.38 6.11 -6.74
C ALA A 134 9.41 4.81 -5.92
N GLY A 135 9.71 3.69 -6.57
CA GLY A 135 9.89 2.40 -5.90
C GLY A 135 9.41 1.21 -6.72
N TYR A 136 9.47 0.03 -6.11
CA TYR A 136 8.97 -1.21 -6.69
C TYR A 136 7.45 -1.32 -6.57
N TYR A 137 6.80 -1.65 -7.68
CA TYR A 137 5.38 -1.93 -7.73
C TYR A 137 5.15 -3.36 -8.21
N GLN A 138 4.32 -4.10 -7.48
CA GLN A 138 3.72 -5.35 -7.94
C GLN A 138 2.43 -5.03 -8.69
N ILE A 139 2.33 -5.50 -9.93
CA ILE A 139 1.22 -5.22 -10.83
C ILE A 139 0.62 -6.56 -11.25
N LEU A 140 -0.67 -6.75 -10.94
CA LEU A 140 -1.45 -7.92 -11.35
C LEU A 140 -2.58 -7.45 -12.24
N VAL A 141 -2.67 -8.01 -13.44
CA VAL A 141 -3.70 -7.67 -14.42
C VAL A 141 -4.50 -8.91 -14.73
N TYR A 142 -5.81 -8.76 -14.84
CA TYR A 142 -6.69 -9.70 -15.50
C TYR A 142 -7.36 -8.99 -16.67
N LEU A 143 -7.05 -9.40 -17.90
CA LEU A 143 -7.57 -8.79 -19.12
C LEU A 143 -8.40 -9.81 -19.89
N MET A 144 -9.63 -9.41 -20.22
CA MET A 144 -10.52 -10.18 -21.07
C MET A 144 -10.57 -9.56 -22.46
N TYR A 145 -10.35 -10.36 -23.50
CA TYR A 145 -10.75 -10.01 -24.87
C TYR A 145 -12.14 -10.58 -25.12
N ASP A 146 -13.03 -9.74 -25.62
CA ASP A 146 -14.35 -10.15 -26.13
C ASP A 146 -14.29 -10.19 -27.66
N ASN A 147 -14.19 -11.42 -28.19
CA ASN A 147 -14.16 -11.69 -29.63
C ASN A 147 -15.55 -12.00 -30.18
N ASN A 148 -16.51 -12.40 -29.33
CA ASN A 148 -17.90 -12.58 -29.75
C ASN A 148 -18.51 -11.31 -30.31
N SER A 149 -18.10 -10.17 -29.76
CA SER A 149 -18.51 -8.85 -30.22
C SER A 149 -17.75 -8.35 -31.45
N ASN A 150 -16.93 -9.19 -32.10
CA ASN A 150 -16.22 -8.85 -33.34
C ASN A 150 -17.20 -8.77 -34.53
N PRO A 151 -17.29 -7.63 -35.23
CA PRO A 151 -18.13 -7.48 -36.43
C PRO A 151 -17.84 -8.46 -37.57
N SER A 152 -16.61 -8.97 -37.70
CA SER A 152 -16.26 -9.95 -38.74
C SER A 152 -16.58 -11.40 -38.36
N GLY A 153 -17.03 -11.65 -37.12
CA GLY A 153 -17.28 -13.00 -36.60
C GLY A 153 -16.01 -13.85 -36.40
N GLN A 154 -14.82 -13.30 -36.67
CA GLN A 154 -13.56 -14.01 -36.54
C GLN A 154 -13.15 -14.08 -35.06
N THR A 155 -12.82 -15.28 -34.61
CA THR A 155 -12.49 -15.57 -33.21
C THR A 155 -11.12 -16.25 -33.04
N ASN A 156 -10.49 -16.66 -34.14
CA ASN A 156 -9.14 -17.21 -34.18
C ASN A 156 -8.09 -16.09 -34.21
N GLY A 157 -6.90 -16.33 -33.67
CA GLY A 157 -5.82 -15.36 -33.75
C GLY A 157 -4.85 -15.39 -32.58
N THR A 158 -3.92 -14.44 -32.55
CA THR A 158 -2.97 -14.27 -31.45
C THR A 158 -3.31 -13.03 -30.64
N ALA A 159 -3.52 -13.19 -29.34
CA ALA A 159 -3.72 -12.11 -28.38
C ALA A 159 -2.40 -11.83 -27.65
N ILE A 160 -2.13 -10.55 -27.41
CA ILE A 160 -0.95 -10.07 -26.67
C ILE A 160 -1.41 -9.03 -25.68
N THR A 161 -1.18 -9.27 -24.39
CA THR A 161 -1.35 -8.25 -23.33
C THR A 161 0.02 -7.85 -22.82
N THR A 162 0.25 -6.55 -22.66
CA THR A 162 1.48 -5.99 -22.09
C THR A 162 1.17 -5.02 -20.96
N ILE A 163 2.06 -5.01 -19.98
CA ILE A 163 2.14 -4.01 -18.92
C ILE A 163 3.30 -3.10 -19.33
N MET A 164 2.99 -1.83 -19.59
CA MET A 164 3.92 -0.87 -20.17
C MET A 164 4.37 0.14 -19.12
N ARG A 165 5.65 0.51 -19.20
CA ARG A 165 6.18 1.76 -18.66
C ARG A 165 6.38 2.76 -19.79
N ASN A 166 5.91 3.99 -19.57
CA ASN A 166 6.01 5.12 -20.49
C ASN A 166 5.39 4.84 -21.87
N GLU A 167 4.23 4.18 -21.85
CA GLU A 167 3.22 3.99 -22.92
C GLU A 167 3.65 3.26 -24.21
N ASN A 168 4.92 3.37 -24.62
CA ASN A 168 5.50 2.71 -25.79
C ASN A 168 6.97 2.32 -25.63
N THR A 169 7.66 2.78 -24.58
CA THR A 169 9.12 2.67 -24.53
C THR A 169 9.62 1.39 -23.86
N SER A 170 8.87 0.82 -22.91
CA SER A 170 9.33 -0.35 -22.17
C SER A 170 8.18 -1.27 -21.74
N ILE A 171 8.31 -2.56 -22.04
CA ILE A 171 7.42 -3.61 -21.54
C ILE A 171 8.01 -4.12 -20.23
N VAL A 172 7.24 -4.04 -19.15
CA VAL A 172 7.65 -4.55 -17.82
C VAL A 172 6.98 -5.89 -17.47
N GLY A 173 5.97 -6.31 -18.23
CA GLY A 173 5.32 -7.61 -18.11
C GLY A 173 4.44 -7.88 -19.32
N GLY A 174 4.12 -9.14 -19.59
CA GLY A 174 3.28 -9.46 -20.74
C GLY A 174 2.84 -10.92 -20.80
N PHE A 175 1.90 -11.19 -21.69
CA PHE A 175 1.33 -12.51 -21.93
C PHE A 175 0.90 -12.61 -23.39
N THR A 176 1.24 -13.70 -24.07
CA THR A 176 0.86 -13.96 -25.47
C THR A 176 0.21 -15.33 -25.57
N SER A 177 -0.87 -15.45 -26.35
CA SER A 177 -1.52 -16.73 -26.60
C SER A 177 -2.15 -16.78 -28.00
N ALA A 178 -2.18 -17.97 -28.59
CA ALA A 178 -2.80 -18.24 -29.88
C ALA A 178 -4.07 -19.07 -29.70
N HIS A 179 -5.11 -18.76 -30.48
CA HIS A 179 -6.45 -19.34 -30.37
C HIS A 179 -6.97 -19.78 -31.72
N GLY A 180 -7.66 -20.92 -31.72
CA GLY A 180 -8.39 -21.43 -32.88
C GLY A 180 -9.73 -20.73 -33.07
N GLU A 181 -10.44 -21.11 -34.13
CA GLU A 181 -11.81 -20.63 -34.36
C GLU A 181 -12.74 -21.00 -33.21
N ARG A 182 -13.87 -20.28 -33.11
CA ARG A 182 -14.88 -20.44 -32.07
C ARG A 182 -14.33 -20.19 -30.66
N THR A 183 -13.38 -19.28 -30.52
CA THR A 183 -12.88 -18.79 -29.23
C THR A 183 -13.50 -17.42 -28.91
N PRO A 184 -14.67 -17.39 -28.26
CA PRO A 184 -15.44 -16.16 -28.05
C PRO A 184 -14.79 -15.18 -27.09
N THR A 185 -13.99 -15.68 -26.16
CA THR A 185 -13.39 -14.91 -25.07
C THR A 185 -11.98 -15.42 -24.80
N ILE A 186 -11.04 -14.50 -24.56
CA ILE A 186 -9.67 -14.83 -24.17
C ILE A 186 -9.38 -14.17 -22.82
N TYR A 187 -8.72 -14.90 -21.92
CA TYR A 187 -8.36 -14.42 -20.59
C TYR A 187 -6.84 -14.40 -20.44
N HIS A 188 -6.29 -13.22 -20.15
CA HIS A 188 -4.87 -13.01 -19.90
C HIS A 188 -4.66 -12.53 -18.47
N SER A 189 -3.69 -13.13 -17.76
CA SER A 189 -3.35 -12.75 -16.38
C SER A 189 -1.87 -12.38 -16.20
N PRO A 190 -1.32 -11.37 -16.91
CA PRO A 190 0.08 -10.99 -16.72
C PRO A 190 0.29 -10.36 -15.34
N ALA A 191 1.42 -10.69 -14.73
CA ALA A 191 1.88 -10.10 -13.48
C ALA A 191 3.36 -9.71 -13.61
N THR A 192 3.76 -8.67 -12.89
CA THR A 192 5.16 -8.25 -12.82
C THR A 192 5.46 -7.52 -11.51
N THR A 193 6.74 -7.45 -11.16
CA THR A 193 7.25 -6.49 -10.17
C THR A 193 8.32 -5.66 -10.85
N ALA A 194 8.17 -4.33 -10.83
CA ALA A 194 9.11 -3.45 -11.50
C ALA A 194 9.27 -2.12 -10.76
N TYR A 195 10.48 -1.55 -10.80
CA TYR A 195 10.79 -0.25 -10.19
C TYR A 195 10.36 0.90 -11.09
N PHE A 196 9.60 1.87 -10.60
CA PHE A 196 9.19 3.07 -11.33
C PHE A 196 9.73 4.33 -10.67
N ASN A 197 10.09 5.32 -11.48
CA ASN A 197 10.41 6.66 -11.01
C ASN A 197 9.14 7.51 -10.89
N ILE A 198 9.20 8.58 -10.09
CA ILE A 198 8.16 9.61 -10.08
C ILE A 198 7.98 10.15 -11.51
N GLY A 199 6.73 10.26 -11.95
CA GLY A 199 6.37 10.70 -13.30
C GLY A 199 6.32 9.58 -14.35
N ASP A 200 6.85 8.39 -14.06
CA ASP A 200 6.68 7.26 -14.97
C ASP A 200 5.19 6.93 -15.15
N ARG A 201 4.83 6.46 -16.35
CA ARG A 201 3.46 6.18 -16.76
C ARG A 201 3.25 4.68 -16.89
N LEU A 202 2.38 4.11 -16.07
CA LEU A 202 1.96 2.71 -16.11
C LEU A 202 0.67 2.58 -16.94
N SER A 203 0.66 1.67 -17.90
CA SER A 203 -0.56 1.34 -18.66
C SER A 203 -0.63 -0.14 -19.01
N VAL A 204 -1.85 -0.66 -19.14
CA VAL A 204 -2.09 -2.02 -19.65
C VAL A 204 -2.51 -1.89 -21.10
N ARG A 205 -1.88 -2.65 -21.99
CA ARG A 205 -2.22 -2.64 -23.41
C ARG A 205 -2.53 -4.03 -23.91
N GLY A 206 -3.41 -4.08 -24.90
CA GLY A 206 -3.78 -5.31 -25.56
C GLY A 206 -3.83 -5.15 -27.08
N SER A 207 -3.47 -6.20 -27.79
CA SER A 207 -3.62 -6.32 -29.24
C SER A 207 -4.10 -7.73 -29.60
N PHE A 208 -4.87 -7.82 -30.66
CA PHE A 208 -5.31 -9.10 -31.22
C PHE A 208 -5.13 -9.07 -32.74
N THR A 209 -4.85 -10.22 -33.36
CA THR A 209 -4.70 -10.31 -34.82
C THR A 209 -6.03 -10.21 -35.58
N GLN A 210 -7.15 -10.15 -34.88
CA GLN A 210 -8.47 -9.81 -35.43
C GLN A 210 -8.99 -8.51 -34.82
N ILE A 211 -10.09 -8.00 -35.36
CA ILE A 211 -10.86 -6.94 -34.71
C ILE A 211 -11.32 -7.46 -33.32
N TYR A 212 -11.20 -6.62 -32.30
CA TYR A 212 -11.40 -7.05 -30.91
C TYR A 212 -11.99 -5.96 -30.03
N LYS A 213 -12.47 -6.38 -28.85
CA LYS A 213 -12.88 -5.49 -27.76
C LYS A 213 -12.29 -5.97 -26.45
N PHE A 214 -12.17 -5.07 -25.48
CA PHE A 214 -11.88 -5.44 -24.10
C PHE A 214 -13.17 -5.74 -23.33
N GLY A 215 -13.23 -6.91 -22.73
CA GLY A 215 -14.36 -7.43 -21.98
C GLY A 215 -14.61 -6.72 -20.65
N ALA A 216 -15.89 -6.67 -20.27
CA ALA A 216 -16.32 -6.33 -18.92
C ALA A 216 -15.87 -7.44 -17.97
N GLY A 217 -15.21 -7.07 -16.87
CA GLY A 217 -14.55 -7.99 -15.95
C GLY A 217 -13.02 -7.85 -15.94
N SER A 218 -12.43 -7.13 -16.91
CA SER A 218 -11.00 -6.81 -16.87
C SER A 218 -10.67 -5.94 -15.65
N ASN A 219 -9.56 -6.21 -14.98
CA ASN A 219 -9.15 -5.50 -13.76
C ASN A 219 -7.62 -5.44 -13.60
N ILE A 220 -7.19 -4.52 -12.74
CA ILE A 220 -5.81 -4.36 -12.31
C ILE A 220 -5.76 -4.16 -10.80
N SER A 221 -4.79 -4.79 -10.15
CA SER A 221 -4.35 -4.46 -8.79
C SER A 221 -2.89 -3.99 -8.85
N VAL A 222 -2.61 -2.88 -8.19
CA VAL A 222 -1.26 -2.31 -8.08
C VAL A 222 -0.91 -2.14 -6.61
N THR A 223 0.16 -2.77 -6.18
CA THR A 223 0.68 -2.73 -4.81
C THR A 223 2.07 -2.12 -4.82
N TYR A 224 2.29 -1.12 -3.97
CA TYR A 224 3.61 -0.54 -3.73
C TYR A 224 4.36 -1.45 -2.76
N MET A 225 5.57 -1.85 -3.10
CA MET A 225 6.37 -2.84 -2.38
C MET A 225 7.48 -2.22 -1.52
N GLY A 226 7.75 -0.92 -1.70
CA GLY A 226 8.91 -0.24 -1.10
C GLY A 226 9.84 0.34 -2.17
N GLU A 227 10.75 1.22 -1.74
CA GLU A 227 11.82 1.76 -2.58
C GLU A 227 13.03 0.84 -2.62
#